data_AF-A0A9J7KGE0-F1
#
_entry.id   AF-A0A9J7KGE0-F1
#
_cell.length_a   1.000
_cell.length_b   1.000
_cell.length_c   1.000
_cell.angle_alpha   90.00
_cell.angle_beta   90.00
_cell.angle_gamma   90.00
#
_symmetry.space_group_name_H-M   'P 1'
#
loop_
_entity.id
_entity.type
_entity.pdbx_description
1 polymer ?
#
loop_
_entity_poly.entity_id
_entity_poly.type
_entity_poly.pdbx_seq_one_letter_code
_entity_poly.pdbx_strand_id
1 'polypeptide(L)'
;MEPPVQPCLLNQSLHFDQTTYPTYTEVFVLNRDRLYRKGDVLTVKVVARDKEGRPKTYGGDFFRVRLVSSDRSLQASSAGHVTDHCNGTYTVQFPLYWVGGVSIKIQLVHPSEAVKVLQRLRQIPNKRVFYCKFEDQKTNSKSKQQCFSSNNPSLPPHRQCDFSQPEANGTWICEKPEKLPCSAITKCQWYYKGITRVLGFVSEAEKKLSKKPYLETELDVDPKEPIRVLETELPTPEHLPACTGNTRESGASLGHWSGKVWKSAVCNVRVFTKEDIRQCLANKTVYMQGDSTIRQWCERLQKVVPLHNDDRTMDSDGLPIFSLRLTRTLLVNNTFSNKQHVQRCPGYFLFLTKPKN
;
A
#
# COMPACT_ATOMS: atom_id res chain seq x y z
N MET A 1 18.89 -4.70 2.70
CA MET A 1 19.21 -4.13 1.37
C MET A 1 18.59 -5.01 0.31
N GLU A 2 17.27 -4.93 0.16
CA GLU A 2 16.59 -5.26 -1.10
C GLU A 2 17.26 -4.44 -2.22
N PRO A 3 17.52 -5.02 -3.40
CA PRO A 3 18.06 -4.21 -4.49
C PRO A 3 17.03 -3.12 -4.82
N PRO A 4 17.48 -1.91 -5.14
CA PRO A 4 16.59 -0.85 -5.61
C PRO A 4 15.81 -1.36 -6.81
N VAL A 5 14.56 -0.88 -6.96
CA VAL A 5 13.77 -1.03 -8.20
C VAL A 5 14.73 -0.88 -9.38
N GLN A 6 14.84 -1.93 -10.20
CA GLN A 6 15.84 -1.99 -11.25
C GLN A 6 15.75 -0.73 -12.14
N PRO A 7 16.89 -0.12 -12.55
CA PRO A 7 16.98 1.32 -12.88
C PRO A 7 16.26 1.79 -14.14
N CYS A 8 15.46 0.94 -14.78
CA CYS A 8 15.02 1.13 -16.15
C CYS A 8 14.05 2.31 -16.31
N LEU A 9 13.35 2.69 -15.22
CA LEU A 9 12.55 3.91 -15.18
C LEU A 9 13.38 5.21 -15.18
N LEU A 10 14.63 5.19 -14.70
CA LEU A 10 15.39 6.41 -14.41
C LEU A 10 16.01 7.06 -15.66
N ASN A 11 16.30 6.31 -16.73
CA ASN A 11 17.10 6.81 -17.87
C ASN A 11 16.39 6.85 -19.24
N GLN A 12 15.12 6.45 -19.34
CA GLN A 12 14.44 6.36 -20.65
C GLN A 12 13.43 7.49 -20.90
N SER A 13 13.52 8.08 -22.10
CA SER A 13 12.53 9.00 -22.67
C SER A 13 11.15 8.31 -22.73
N LEU A 14 10.14 8.91 -22.12
CA LEU A 14 8.78 8.37 -22.18
C LEU A 14 8.13 8.68 -23.53
N HIS A 15 7.59 7.65 -24.14
CA HIS A 15 6.90 7.72 -25.42
C HIS A 15 5.44 7.32 -25.20
N PHE A 16 4.52 8.30 -25.13
CA PHE A 16 3.09 8.05 -24.85
C PHE A 16 2.42 7.18 -25.91
N ASP A 17 2.95 7.15 -27.13
CA ASP A 17 2.56 6.25 -28.22
C ASP A 17 2.91 4.79 -27.94
N GLN A 18 3.87 4.51 -27.04
CA GLN A 18 4.24 3.17 -26.60
C GLN A 18 3.67 2.80 -25.22
N THR A 19 2.62 3.50 -24.77
CA THR A 19 1.96 3.20 -23.49
C THR A 19 1.35 1.81 -23.53
N THR A 20 1.61 1.00 -22.49
CA THR A 20 1.07 -0.35 -22.35
C THR A 20 -0.46 -0.35 -22.41
N TYR A 21 -1.01 -1.09 -23.36
CA TYR A 21 -2.43 -1.24 -23.56
C TYR A 21 -2.88 -2.64 -23.11
N PRO A 22 -3.75 -2.75 -22.08
CA PRO A 22 -4.12 -4.03 -21.48
C PRO A 22 -4.65 -5.07 -22.46
N THR A 23 -5.49 -4.67 -23.41
CA THR A 23 -6.16 -5.58 -24.35
C THR A 23 -5.17 -6.30 -25.26
N TYR A 24 -4.06 -5.66 -25.62
CA TYR A 24 -3.04 -6.25 -26.48
C TYR A 24 -1.89 -6.85 -25.68
N THR A 25 -1.81 -6.60 -24.38
CA THR A 25 -0.75 -7.18 -23.55
C THR A 25 -0.97 -8.68 -23.42
N GLU A 26 0.02 -9.48 -23.79
CA GLU A 26 -0.09 -10.93 -23.84
C GLU A 26 0.48 -11.55 -22.55
N VAL A 27 -0.17 -12.61 -22.08
CA VAL A 27 0.23 -13.36 -20.89
C VAL A 27 0.35 -14.84 -21.26
N PHE A 28 1.51 -15.43 -21.02
CA PHE A 28 1.81 -16.82 -21.34
C PHE A 28 2.23 -17.59 -20.11
N VAL A 29 1.54 -18.69 -19.80
CA VAL A 29 1.97 -19.61 -18.75
C VAL A 29 3.07 -20.52 -19.31
N LEU A 30 4.28 -20.45 -18.75
CA LEU A 30 5.40 -21.26 -19.21
C LEU A 30 5.27 -22.69 -18.67
N ASN A 31 5.55 -23.69 -19.51
CA ASN A 31 5.47 -25.12 -19.16
C ASN A 31 4.11 -25.49 -18.53
N ARG A 32 3.01 -25.04 -19.15
CA ARG A 32 1.66 -25.21 -18.60
C ARG A 32 1.28 -26.69 -18.40
N ASP A 33 1.65 -27.56 -19.33
CA ASP A 33 1.27 -28.98 -19.34
C ASP A 33 2.13 -29.84 -18.40
N ARG A 34 3.10 -29.22 -17.72
CA ARG A 34 3.86 -29.88 -16.67
C ARG A 34 2.94 -30.22 -15.49
N LEU A 35 3.18 -31.36 -14.87
CA LEU A 35 2.61 -31.70 -13.57
C LEU A 35 3.21 -30.82 -12.48
N TYR A 36 2.36 -30.02 -11.83
CA TYR A 36 2.74 -29.15 -10.71
C TYR A 36 2.38 -29.79 -9.37
N ARG A 37 3.28 -29.68 -8.40
CA ARG A 37 3.09 -30.11 -7.01
C ARG A 37 3.23 -28.96 -6.03
N LYS A 38 2.70 -29.12 -4.81
CA LYS A 38 2.87 -28.15 -3.73
C LYS A 38 4.37 -27.91 -3.48
N GLY A 39 4.79 -26.64 -3.49
CA GLY A 39 6.20 -26.23 -3.37
C GLY A 39 6.89 -25.94 -4.71
N ASP A 40 6.31 -26.34 -5.84
CA ASP A 40 6.78 -25.92 -7.16
C ASP A 40 6.58 -24.41 -7.36
N VAL A 41 7.27 -23.87 -8.37
CA VAL A 41 7.12 -22.48 -8.82
C VAL A 41 6.52 -22.46 -10.22
N LEU A 42 5.33 -21.87 -10.32
CA LEU A 42 4.68 -21.60 -11.60
C LEU A 42 5.23 -20.30 -12.19
N THR A 43 5.66 -20.34 -13.45
CA THR A 43 6.26 -19.17 -14.13
C THR A 43 5.37 -18.69 -15.27
N VAL A 44 5.19 -17.38 -15.36
CA VAL A 44 4.37 -16.72 -16.37
C VAL A 44 5.19 -15.62 -17.04
N LYS A 45 5.08 -15.48 -18.35
CA LYS A 45 5.68 -14.38 -19.12
C LYS A 45 4.60 -13.38 -19.50
N VAL A 46 4.87 -12.10 -19.27
CA VAL A 46 4.01 -11.00 -19.75
C VAL A 46 4.78 -10.23 -20.82
N VAL A 47 4.12 -9.94 -21.93
CA VAL A 47 4.67 -9.13 -23.03
C VAL A 47 3.81 -7.88 -23.17
N ALA A 48 4.33 -6.75 -22.69
CA ALA A 48 3.65 -5.47 -22.79
C ALA A 48 3.62 -4.98 -24.23
N ARG A 49 2.42 -4.59 -24.69
CA ARG A 49 2.19 -4.07 -26.04
C ARG A 49 1.46 -2.74 -25.98
N ASP A 50 1.72 -1.88 -26.96
CA ASP A 50 1.01 -0.61 -27.09
C ASP A 50 -0.39 -0.78 -27.70
N LYS A 51 -1.09 0.34 -27.94
CA LYS A 51 -2.45 0.35 -28.50
C LYS A 51 -2.50 -0.09 -29.98
N GLU A 52 -1.37 -0.14 -30.66
CA GLU A 52 -1.22 -0.69 -32.02
C GLU A 52 -0.80 -2.17 -31.98
N GLY A 53 -0.64 -2.77 -30.79
CA GLY A 53 -0.19 -4.15 -30.63
C GLY A 53 1.31 -4.34 -30.84
N ARG A 54 2.11 -3.27 -30.88
CA ARG A 54 3.56 -3.37 -31.02
C ARG A 54 4.19 -3.68 -29.66
N PRO A 55 5.19 -4.59 -29.58
CA PRO A 55 5.92 -4.85 -28.34
C PRO A 55 6.61 -3.58 -27.83
N LYS A 56 6.50 -3.32 -26.53
CA LYS A 56 7.27 -2.25 -25.90
C LYS A 56 8.76 -2.59 -25.92
N THR A 57 9.58 -1.53 -25.93
CA THR A 57 11.05 -1.63 -25.89
C THR A 57 11.63 -1.33 -24.52
N TYR A 58 10.77 -1.03 -23.54
CA TYR A 58 11.15 -0.65 -22.18
C TYR A 58 10.16 -1.17 -21.13
N GLY A 59 10.65 -1.27 -19.89
CA GLY A 59 9.88 -1.74 -18.74
C GLY A 59 9.27 -0.62 -17.88
N GLY A 60 9.02 -0.93 -16.61
CA GLY A 60 8.56 0.00 -15.58
C GLY A 60 7.06 0.03 -15.36
N ASP A 61 6.29 -0.85 -16.02
CA ASP A 61 4.87 -1.01 -15.77
C ASP A 61 4.63 -1.60 -14.37
N PHE A 62 3.60 -1.14 -13.69
CA PHE A 62 3.22 -1.64 -12.38
C PHE A 62 2.13 -2.70 -12.51
N PHE A 63 2.55 -3.97 -12.48
CA PHE A 63 1.64 -5.11 -12.45
C PHE A 63 1.37 -5.58 -11.02
N ARG A 64 0.09 -5.80 -10.71
CA ARG A 64 -0.35 -6.53 -9.51
C ARG A 64 -0.72 -7.94 -9.90
N VAL A 65 0.01 -8.91 -9.35
CA VAL A 65 -0.10 -10.33 -9.71
C VAL A 65 -0.55 -11.15 -8.51
N ARG A 66 -1.58 -11.96 -8.69
CA ARG A 66 -2.17 -12.79 -7.65
C ARG A 66 -2.44 -14.18 -8.19
N LEU A 67 -2.18 -15.17 -7.35
CA LEU A 67 -2.69 -16.52 -7.53
C LEU A 67 -3.90 -16.69 -6.62
N VAL A 68 -5.00 -17.21 -7.15
CA VAL A 68 -6.23 -17.46 -6.37
C VAL A 68 -6.65 -18.90 -6.52
N SER A 69 -7.16 -19.49 -5.44
CA SER A 69 -7.77 -20.82 -5.49
C SER A 69 -9.03 -20.78 -6.36
N SER A 70 -9.14 -21.75 -7.27
CA SER A 70 -10.36 -21.97 -8.05
C SER A 70 -11.48 -22.56 -7.18
N ASP A 71 -11.12 -23.29 -6.13
CA ASP A 71 -12.06 -23.69 -5.08
C ASP A 71 -12.27 -22.53 -4.09
N ARG A 72 -13.51 -22.03 -4.03
CA ARG A 72 -13.91 -20.93 -3.15
C ARG A 72 -13.92 -21.33 -1.67
N SER A 73 -14.04 -22.61 -1.34
CA SER A 73 -14.06 -23.10 0.04
C SER A 73 -12.73 -22.83 0.76
N LEU A 74 -11.61 -22.99 0.04
CA LEU A 74 -10.25 -22.75 0.55
C LEU A 74 -9.97 -21.27 0.82
N GLN A 75 -10.64 -20.38 0.08
CA GLN A 75 -10.42 -18.92 0.11
C GLN A 75 -8.93 -18.54 0.06
N ALA A 76 -8.12 -19.34 -0.65
CA ALA A 76 -6.67 -19.18 -0.65
C ALA A 76 -6.20 -18.23 -1.75
N SER A 77 -5.19 -17.42 -1.45
CA SER A 77 -4.55 -16.56 -2.42
C SER A 77 -3.11 -16.21 -2.03
N SER A 78 -2.25 -16.01 -3.02
CA SER A 78 -0.88 -15.56 -2.81
C SER A 78 -0.52 -14.44 -3.79
N ALA A 79 0.50 -13.67 -3.43
CA ALA A 79 1.11 -12.71 -4.35
C ALA A 79 2.19 -13.40 -5.18
N GLY A 80 2.30 -13.02 -6.45
CA GLY A 80 3.43 -13.42 -7.30
C GLY A 80 4.59 -12.42 -7.18
N HIS A 81 5.79 -12.87 -7.53
CA HIS A 81 6.95 -12.01 -7.71
C HIS A 81 7.07 -11.59 -9.17
N VAL A 82 7.23 -10.30 -9.44
CA VAL A 82 7.41 -9.76 -10.79
C VAL A 82 8.85 -9.33 -10.98
N THR A 83 9.49 -9.86 -12.02
CA THR A 83 10.80 -9.44 -12.53
C THR A 83 10.60 -8.69 -13.83
N ASP A 84 11.04 -7.44 -13.87
CA ASP A 84 11.03 -6.59 -15.06
C ASP A 84 12.36 -6.75 -15.81
N HIS A 85 12.30 -7.17 -17.08
CA HIS A 85 13.48 -7.35 -17.93
C HIS A 85 13.86 -6.07 -18.68
N CYS A 86 13.15 -4.98 -18.45
CA CYS A 86 13.44 -3.64 -18.95
C CYS A 86 13.39 -3.47 -20.46
N ASN A 87 12.75 -4.42 -21.14
CA ASN A 87 12.63 -4.49 -22.60
C ASN A 87 11.18 -4.70 -23.05
N GLY A 88 10.21 -4.37 -22.19
CA GLY A 88 8.79 -4.63 -22.42
C GLY A 88 8.31 -6.04 -22.05
N THR A 89 9.20 -6.91 -21.59
CA THR A 89 8.84 -8.25 -21.10
C THR A 89 9.05 -8.38 -19.59
N TYR A 90 8.20 -9.19 -18.97
CA TYR A 90 8.21 -9.42 -17.53
C TYR A 90 8.09 -10.91 -17.25
N THR A 91 8.78 -11.39 -16.22
CA THR A 91 8.59 -12.73 -15.67
C THR A 91 7.87 -12.64 -14.35
N VAL A 92 6.83 -13.45 -14.19
CA VAL A 92 6.07 -13.57 -12.95
C VAL A 92 6.27 -14.97 -12.39
N GLN A 93 6.61 -15.07 -11.12
CA GLN A 93 6.80 -16.34 -10.42
C GLN A 93 5.82 -16.48 -9.26
N PHE A 94 5.12 -17.61 -9.22
CA PHE A 94 4.17 -17.97 -8.17
C PHE A 94 4.62 -19.25 -7.49
N PRO A 95 5.14 -19.19 -6.25
CA PRO A 95 5.29 -20.38 -5.43
C PRO A 95 3.90 -20.97 -5.12
N LEU A 96 3.77 -22.28 -5.28
CA LEU A 96 2.50 -23.00 -5.13
C LEU A 96 2.35 -23.54 -3.70
N TYR A 97 1.51 -22.88 -2.90
CA TYR A 97 1.42 -23.16 -1.46
C TYR A 97 0.33 -24.17 -1.07
N TRP A 98 -0.62 -24.48 -1.96
CA TRP A 98 -1.74 -25.38 -1.67
C TRP A 98 -2.04 -26.31 -2.84
N VAL A 99 -2.64 -27.45 -2.53
CA VAL A 99 -3.15 -28.44 -3.50
C VAL A 99 -4.51 -28.00 -4.03
N GLY A 100 -4.79 -28.29 -5.30
CA GLY A 100 -6.06 -27.97 -5.96
C GLY A 100 -5.89 -27.11 -7.20
N GLY A 101 -7.01 -26.61 -7.73
CA GLY A 101 -7.02 -25.71 -8.87
C GLY A 101 -6.58 -24.30 -8.49
N VAL A 102 -5.67 -23.72 -9.27
CA VAL A 102 -5.23 -22.33 -9.14
C VAL A 102 -5.49 -21.54 -10.41
N SER A 103 -5.92 -20.28 -10.24
CA SER A 103 -6.15 -19.33 -11.33
C SER A 103 -5.23 -18.13 -11.15
N ILE A 104 -4.60 -17.69 -12.24
CA ILE A 104 -3.72 -16.53 -12.28
C ILE A 104 -4.56 -15.27 -12.51
N LYS A 105 -4.27 -14.21 -11.77
CA LYS A 105 -4.86 -12.88 -11.93
C LYS A 105 -3.75 -11.84 -12.04
N ILE A 106 -3.55 -11.31 -13.24
CA ILE A 106 -2.60 -10.23 -13.51
C ILE A 106 -3.39 -8.96 -13.83
N GLN A 107 -3.02 -7.87 -13.18
CA GLN A 107 -3.65 -6.57 -13.38
C GLN A 107 -2.60 -5.52 -13.69
N LEU A 108 -2.76 -4.80 -14.80
CA LEU A 108 -2.02 -3.58 -15.03
C LEU A 108 -2.61 -2.51 -14.10
N VAL A 109 -1.88 -2.17 -13.04
CA VAL A 109 -2.30 -1.11 -12.11
C VAL A 109 -2.04 0.25 -12.76
N HIS A 110 -0.81 0.43 -13.26
CA HIS A 110 -0.39 1.63 -13.97
C HIS A 110 0.65 1.27 -15.04
N PRO A 111 0.55 1.82 -16.26
CA PRO A 111 1.63 1.70 -17.23
C PRO A 111 2.83 2.56 -16.79
N SER A 112 4.02 2.27 -17.33
CA SER A 112 5.28 2.91 -16.94
C SER A 112 5.26 4.44 -16.99
N GLU A 113 4.56 5.02 -17.95
CA GLU A 113 4.37 6.45 -18.16
C GLU A 113 3.60 7.06 -16.96
N ALA A 114 2.56 6.37 -16.50
CA ALA A 114 1.77 6.78 -15.34
C ALA A 114 2.59 6.64 -14.06
N VAL A 115 3.40 5.59 -13.93
CA VAL A 115 4.32 5.40 -12.80
C VAL A 115 5.29 6.58 -12.70
N LYS A 116 5.89 7.02 -13.82
CA LYS A 116 6.79 8.19 -13.83
C LYS A 116 6.06 9.48 -13.48
N VAL A 117 4.83 9.69 -13.96
CA VAL A 117 3.99 10.84 -13.54
C VAL A 117 3.76 10.81 -12.04
N LEU A 118 3.39 9.66 -11.47
CA LEU A 118 3.18 9.50 -10.03
C LEU A 118 4.47 9.74 -9.23
N GLN A 119 5.62 9.27 -9.72
CA GLN A 119 6.93 9.55 -9.10
C GLN A 119 7.24 11.05 -9.12
N ARG A 120 7.05 11.74 -10.25
CA ARG A 120 7.19 13.20 -10.36
C ARG A 120 6.29 13.92 -9.36
N LEU A 121 4.99 13.58 -9.33
CA LEU A 121 4.03 14.19 -8.42
C LEU A 121 4.36 13.93 -6.95
N ARG A 122 4.95 12.78 -6.60
CA ARG A 122 5.38 12.50 -5.21
C ARG A 122 6.41 13.52 -4.73
N GLN A 123 7.34 13.94 -5.60
CA GLN A 123 8.38 14.92 -5.28
C GLN A 123 7.87 16.35 -5.12
N ILE A 124 6.65 16.66 -5.59
CA ILE A 124 6.07 17.99 -5.41
C ILE A 124 5.62 18.16 -3.96
N PRO A 125 6.27 19.05 -3.17
CA PRO A 125 5.87 19.34 -1.81
C PRO A 125 4.53 20.07 -1.82
N ASN A 126 3.72 19.88 -0.76
CA ASN A 126 2.51 20.68 -0.54
C ASN A 126 1.52 20.72 -1.73
N LYS A 127 1.54 19.69 -2.59
CA LYS A 127 0.61 19.51 -3.72
C LYS A 127 -0.84 19.37 -3.28
N ARG A 128 -1.07 18.89 -2.05
CA ARG A 128 -2.38 18.84 -1.39
C ARG A 128 -2.48 19.98 -0.40
N VAL A 129 -3.60 20.67 -0.42
CA VAL A 129 -3.90 21.77 0.49
C VAL A 129 -4.79 21.26 1.62
N PHE A 130 -4.39 21.52 2.85
CA PHE A 130 -5.17 21.21 4.04
C PHE A 130 -5.57 22.53 4.71
N TYR A 131 -6.71 22.53 5.38
CA TYR A 131 -7.09 23.61 6.28
C TYR A 131 -7.37 23.08 7.66
N CYS A 132 -6.87 23.80 8.66
CA CYS A 132 -7.07 23.49 10.05
C CYS A 132 -7.93 24.58 10.71
N LYS A 133 -8.86 24.17 11.56
CA LYS A 133 -9.66 25.04 12.42
C LYS A 133 -8.93 25.26 13.74
N PHE A 134 -8.98 26.49 14.22
CA PHE A 134 -8.50 26.92 15.52
C PHE A 134 -9.69 27.53 16.25
N GLU A 135 -10.01 27.03 17.44
CA GLU A 135 -11.19 27.46 18.20
C GLU A 135 -10.85 27.66 19.68
N ASP A 136 -11.25 28.81 20.23
CA ASP A 136 -11.26 29.05 21.68
C ASP A 136 -12.72 29.16 22.14
N GLN A 137 -13.14 28.19 22.97
CA GLN A 137 -14.50 28.12 23.50
C GLN A 137 -14.81 29.27 24.46
N LYS A 138 -13.82 29.80 25.19
CA LYS A 138 -14.04 30.86 26.18
C LYS A 138 -14.37 32.19 25.51
N THR A 139 -13.70 32.49 24.40
CA THR A 139 -13.89 33.74 23.65
C THR A 139 -14.80 33.56 22.44
N ASN A 140 -15.32 32.35 22.20
CA ASN A 140 -16.06 31.95 20.99
C ASN A 140 -15.35 32.36 19.68
N SER A 141 -14.02 32.38 19.68
CA SER A 141 -13.21 32.82 18.54
C SER A 141 -12.87 31.61 17.67
N LYS A 142 -13.04 31.74 16.36
CA LYS A 142 -12.79 30.69 15.38
C LYS A 142 -11.97 31.22 14.22
N SER A 143 -10.98 30.45 13.80
CA SER A 143 -10.15 30.76 12.64
C SER A 143 -9.88 29.51 11.81
N LYS A 144 -9.68 29.69 10.51
CA LYS A 144 -9.33 28.61 9.58
C LYS A 144 -8.06 29.00 8.85
N GLN A 145 -7.01 28.18 9.00
CA GLN A 145 -5.68 28.47 8.49
C GLN A 145 -5.22 27.36 7.55
N GLN A 146 -4.40 27.70 6.57
CA GLN A 146 -3.85 26.71 5.64
C GLN A 146 -2.73 25.91 6.30
N CYS A 147 -2.66 24.62 5.98
CA CYS A 147 -1.72 23.67 6.57
C CYS A 147 -1.01 22.84 5.50
N PHE A 148 0.21 22.45 5.81
CA PHE A 148 1.19 21.87 4.90
C PHE A 148 1.79 20.62 5.52
N SER A 149 2.03 19.60 4.69
CA SER A 149 2.62 18.31 5.10
C SER A 149 4.12 18.25 4.83
N SER A 150 4.70 19.38 4.44
CA SER A 150 6.12 19.57 4.16
C SER A 150 6.45 21.02 4.43
N ASN A 151 7.74 21.33 4.61
CA ASN A 151 8.17 22.70 4.85
C ASN A 151 7.66 23.66 3.76
N ASN A 152 7.21 24.85 4.16
CA ASN A 152 6.80 25.89 3.22
C ASN A 152 7.77 27.08 3.38
N PRO A 153 8.78 27.21 2.50
CA PRO A 153 9.81 28.25 2.64
C PRO A 153 9.26 29.67 2.53
N SER A 154 8.04 29.84 1.99
CA SER A 154 7.37 31.13 1.88
C SER A 154 6.72 31.60 3.18
N LEU A 155 6.62 30.74 4.21
CA LEU A 155 6.04 31.09 5.50
C LEU A 155 7.15 31.33 6.55
N PRO A 156 7.31 32.56 7.07
CA PRO A 156 8.31 32.84 8.09
C PRO A 156 8.03 32.09 9.42
N PRO A 157 9.06 31.72 10.21
CA PRO A 157 8.89 30.96 11.46
C PRO A 157 7.94 31.60 12.49
N HIS A 158 7.89 32.94 12.56
CA HIS A 158 7.00 33.63 13.51
C HIS A 158 5.52 33.62 13.08
N ARG A 159 5.22 33.30 11.82
CA ARG A 159 3.87 33.21 11.24
C ARG A 159 3.40 31.76 11.08
N GLN A 160 4.09 30.80 11.68
CA GLN A 160 3.75 29.40 11.58
C GLN A 160 3.50 28.76 12.93
N CYS A 161 2.59 27.80 12.93
CA CYS A 161 2.41 26.82 14.00
C CYS A 161 3.04 25.52 13.52
N ASP A 162 4.13 25.09 14.18
CA ASP A 162 4.81 23.85 13.87
C ASP A 162 4.28 22.72 14.78
N PHE A 163 3.66 21.72 14.16
CA PHE A 163 3.14 20.52 14.80
C PHE A 163 3.91 19.26 14.36
N SER A 164 5.09 19.44 13.76
CA SER A 164 5.93 18.35 13.28
C SER A 164 6.36 17.43 14.43
N GLN A 165 6.47 16.14 14.14
CA GLN A 165 6.86 15.08 15.06
C GLN A 165 8.10 14.38 14.50
N PRO A 166 9.32 14.76 14.93
CA PRO A 166 10.57 14.17 14.45
C PRO A 166 10.63 12.65 14.64
N GLU A 167 10.07 12.13 15.74
CA GLU A 167 10.08 10.70 16.08
C GLU A 167 9.24 9.87 15.09
N ALA A 168 8.22 10.48 14.48
CA ALA A 168 7.38 9.86 13.46
C ALA A 168 7.82 10.21 12.03
N ASN A 169 8.91 10.97 11.87
CA ASN A 169 9.35 11.56 10.61
C ASN A 169 8.20 12.30 9.88
N GLY A 170 7.34 12.97 10.65
CA GLY A 170 6.13 13.63 10.16
C GLY A 170 6.26 15.14 10.26
N THR A 171 6.08 15.85 9.15
CA THR A 171 6.05 17.32 9.12
C THR A 171 4.61 17.82 9.01
N TRP A 172 4.23 18.77 9.87
CA TRP A 172 2.93 19.42 9.80
C TRP A 172 3.04 20.88 10.24
N ILE A 173 2.87 21.80 9.29
CA ILE A 173 3.04 23.24 9.53
C ILE A 173 1.79 23.98 9.08
N CYS A 174 1.25 24.81 9.96
CA CYS A 174 0.05 25.61 9.70
C CYS A 174 0.39 27.10 9.74
N GLU A 175 -0.35 27.91 8.99
CA GLU A 175 -0.35 29.36 9.18
C GLU A 175 -0.86 29.70 10.58
N LYS A 176 -0.15 30.61 11.27
CA LYS A 176 -0.52 31.04 12.61
C LYS A 176 -1.71 32.02 12.55
N PRO A 177 -2.82 31.74 13.24
CA PRO A 177 -3.94 32.68 13.30
C PRO A 177 -3.56 33.92 14.13
N GLU A 178 -4.07 35.09 13.75
CA GLU A 178 -3.70 36.36 14.38
C GLU A 178 -4.12 36.45 15.85
N LYS A 179 -5.32 35.97 16.17
CA LYS A 179 -5.98 36.15 17.49
C LYS A 179 -5.99 34.90 18.36
N LEU A 180 -5.52 33.76 17.84
CA LEU A 180 -5.60 32.47 18.51
C LEU A 180 -4.19 31.88 18.67
N PRO A 181 -3.90 31.20 19.79
CA PRO A 181 -2.65 30.48 19.93
C PRO A 181 -2.65 29.22 19.05
N CYS A 182 -1.47 28.71 18.71
CA CYS A 182 -1.34 27.46 17.96
C CYS A 182 -1.97 26.25 18.66
N SER A 183 -1.99 26.25 20.00
CA SER A 183 -2.62 25.21 20.82
C SER A 183 -4.15 25.15 20.67
N ALA A 184 -4.78 26.17 20.07
CA ALA A 184 -6.22 26.18 19.81
C ALA A 184 -6.62 25.36 18.58
N ILE A 185 -5.68 24.68 17.91
CA ILE A 185 -5.99 23.80 16.79
C ILE A 185 -6.95 22.69 17.24
N THR A 186 -7.99 22.43 16.45
CA THR A 186 -9.01 21.42 16.78
C THR A 186 -9.21 20.40 15.67
N LYS A 187 -9.34 20.85 14.42
CA LYS A 187 -9.70 19.96 13.31
C LYS A 187 -8.95 20.31 12.04
N CYS A 188 -8.34 19.32 11.40
CA CYS A 188 -7.70 19.46 10.09
C CYS A 188 -8.50 18.70 9.04
N GLN A 189 -8.69 19.29 7.86
CA GLN A 189 -9.37 18.63 6.75
C GLN A 189 -8.68 18.93 5.43
N TRP A 190 -8.66 17.94 4.55
CA TRP A 190 -8.22 18.14 3.17
C TRP A 190 -9.21 19.04 2.43
N TYR A 191 -8.68 20.00 1.67
CA TYR A 191 -9.49 20.85 0.83
C TYR A 191 -9.70 20.21 -0.54
N TYR A 192 -10.91 19.71 -0.79
CA TYR A 192 -11.25 18.99 -2.02
C TYR A 192 -11.05 19.85 -3.29
N LYS A 193 -11.36 21.15 -3.25
CA LYS A 193 -11.07 22.08 -4.38
C LYS A 193 -9.56 22.30 -4.59
N GLY A 194 -8.71 21.88 -3.64
CA GLY A 194 -7.26 21.85 -3.80
C GLY A 194 -6.78 20.80 -4.82
N ILE A 195 -7.65 19.92 -5.30
CA ILE A 195 -7.32 18.98 -6.39
C ILE A 195 -6.88 19.72 -7.66
N THR A 196 -7.39 20.93 -7.91
CA THR A 196 -7.02 21.78 -9.05
C THR A 196 -5.51 22.06 -9.07
N ARG A 197 -4.89 22.20 -7.90
CA ARG A 197 -3.43 22.40 -7.79
C ARG A 197 -2.66 21.18 -8.29
N VAL A 198 -3.11 19.98 -7.91
CA VAL A 198 -2.52 18.72 -8.40
C VAL A 198 -2.76 18.58 -9.91
N LEU A 199 -3.97 18.85 -10.38
CA LEU A 199 -4.34 18.77 -11.79
C LEU A 199 -3.59 19.78 -12.68
N GLY A 200 -3.10 20.89 -12.11
CA GLY A 200 -2.23 21.85 -12.80
C GLY A 200 -0.82 21.32 -13.08
N PHE A 201 -0.38 20.26 -12.40
CA PHE A 201 0.93 19.63 -12.62
C PHE A 201 0.89 18.43 -13.60
N VAL A 202 -0.24 18.21 -14.25
CA VAL A 202 -0.50 17.04 -15.09
C VAL A 202 -1.10 17.48 -16.42
N SER A 203 -0.52 17.05 -17.53
CA SER A 203 -1.04 17.34 -18.88
C SER A 203 -2.32 16.54 -19.17
N GLU A 204 -3.09 16.96 -20.19
CA GLU A 204 -4.29 16.21 -20.60
C GLU A 204 -3.96 14.79 -21.07
N ALA A 205 -2.80 14.58 -21.69
CA ALA A 205 -2.34 13.24 -22.07
C ALA A 205 -2.06 12.36 -20.84
N GLU A 206 -1.39 12.90 -19.83
CA GLU A 206 -1.09 12.19 -18.58
C GLU A 206 -2.36 11.87 -17.77
N LYS A 207 -3.35 12.77 -17.77
CA LYS A 207 -4.65 12.53 -17.10
C LYS A 207 -5.38 11.31 -17.67
N LYS A 208 -5.23 11.02 -18.96
CA LYS A 208 -5.84 9.83 -19.58
C LYS A 208 -5.30 8.52 -19.01
N LEU A 209 -4.04 8.52 -18.53
CA LEU A 209 -3.42 7.34 -17.92
C LEU A 209 -4.00 6.98 -16.54
N SER A 210 -4.74 7.90 -15.92
CA SER A 210 -5.46 7.67 -14.66
C SER A 210 -6.91 7.23 -14.87
N LYS A 211 -7.25 6.74 -16.07
CA LYS A 211 -8.59 6.26 -16.44
C LYS A 211 -8.48 4.91 -17.14
N LYS A 212 -9.61 4.21 -17.28
CA LYS A 212 -9.69 3.02 -18.14
C LYS A 212 -9.30 3.37 -19.59
N PRO A 213 -8.61 2.48 -20.31
CA PRO A 213 -8.19 1.14 -19.89
C PRO A 213 -6.88 1.11 -19.07
N TYR A 214 -6.14 2.21 -18.94
CA TYR A 214 -4.80 2.24 -18.34
C TYR A 214 -4.75 2.10 -16.80
N LEU A 215 -5.89 2.17 -16.11
CA LEU A 215 -5.97 2.09 -14.65
C LEU A 215 -6.60 0.79 -14.17
N GLU A 216 -5.88 0.03 -13.34
CA GLU A 216 -6.38 -1.15 -12.61
C GLU A 216 -7.14 -2.16 -13.50
N THR A 217 -6.61 -2.48 -14.68
CA THR A 217 -7.28 -3.38 -15.64
C THR A 217 -6.70 -4.78 -15.57
N GLU A 218 -7.56 -5.78 -15.36
CA GLU A 218 -7.15 -7.19 -15.43
C GLU A 218 -6.77 -7.55 -16.87
N LEU A 219 -5.64 -8.23 -17.03
CA LEU A 219 -5.20 -8.78 -18.30
C LEU A 219 -5.88 -10.11 -18.54
N ASP A 220 -6.10 -10.44 -19.82
CA ASP A 220 -6.55 -11.78 -20.15
C ASP A 220 -5.39 -12.77 -20.03
N VAL A 221 -5.65 -13.90 -19.41
CA VAL A 221 -4.67 -14.97 -19.23
C VAL A 221 -5.18 -16.17 -20.02
N ASP A 222 -4.43 -16.51 -21.07
CA ASP A 222 -4.75 -17.64 -21.93
C ASP A 222 -3.80 -18.81 -21.63
N PRO A 223 -4.31 -20.04 -21.45
CA PRO A 223 -5.71 -20.41 -21.44
C PRO A 223 -6.35 -20.28 -20.04
N LYS A 224 -7.67 -20.06 -19.99
CA LYS A 224 -8.42 -19.69 -18.76
C LYS A 224 -8.58 -20.83 -17.76
N GLU A 225 -8.31 -22.06 -18.19
CA GLU A 225 -8.48 -23.24 -17.35
C GLU A 225 -7.51 -23.19 -16.16
N PRO A 226 -7.99 -23.50 -14.95
CA PRO A 226 -7.15 -23.62 -13.78
C PRO A 226 -5.98 -24.59 -13.98
N ILE A 227 -4.86 -24.28 -13.35
CA ILE A 227 -3.72 -25.18 -13.26
C ILE A 227 -3.93 -26.06 -12.04
N ARG A 228 -3.81 -27.37 -12.21
CA ARG A 228 -4.01 -28.33 -11.11
C ARG A 228 -2.69 -28.57 -10.39
N VAL A 229 -2.67 -28.26 -9.10
CA VAL A 229 -1.56 -28.53 -8.19
C VAL A 229 -1.86 -29.80 -7.41
N LEU A 230 -0.89 -30.73 -7.40
CA LEU A 230 -0.97 -32.01 -6.72
C LEU A 230 -0.20 -32.00 -5.40
N GLU A 231 -0.45 -33.00 -4.56
CA GLU A 231 0.31 -33.20 -3.34
C GLU A 231 1.76 -33.62 -3.65
N THR A 232 2.66 -33.26 -2.74
CA THR A 232 4.06 -33.68 -2.82
C THR A 232 4.25 -35.03 -2.15
N GLU A 233 5.06 -35.91 -2.74
CA GLU A 233 5.19 -37.32 -2.30
C GLU A 233 5.90 -37.46 -0.95
N LEU A 234 6.67 -36.44 -0.55
CA LEU A 234 7.37 -36.40 0.73
C LEU A 234 6.79 -35.25 1.57
N PRO A 235 6.23 -35.52 2.77
CA PRO A 235 5.83 -34.46 3.66
C PRO A 235 7.07 -33.72 4.14
N THR A 236 7.29 -32.51 3.65
CA THR A 236 8.32 -31.62 4.20
C THR A 236 7.92 -31.27 5.63
N PRO A 237 8.79 -31.49 6.64
CA PRO A 237 8.48 -31.06 8.00
C PRO A 237 8.33 -29.52 8.03
N GLU A 238 7.10 -29.03 8.13
CA GLU A 238 6.79 -27.59 8.21
C GLU A 238 7.08 -27.02 9.62
N HIS A 239 8.21 -27.36 10.23
CA HIS A 239 8.65 -26.69 11.46
C HIS A 239 9.39 -25.40 11.12
N LEU A 240 8.61 -24.40 10.70
CA LEU A 240 9.10 -23.04 10.57
C LEU A 240 9.35 -22.44 11.96
N PRO A 241 10.47 -21.72 12.17
CA PRO A 241 10.72 -21.02 13.42
C PRO A 241 9.65 -19.95 13.65
N ALA A 242 9.38 -19.61 14.91
CA ALA A 242 8.51 -18.48 15.23
C ALA A 242 9.07 -17.20 14.59
N CYS A 243 8.19 -16.40 13.98
CA CYS A 243 8.61 -15.13 13.41
C CYS A 243 9.23 -14.23 14.48
N THR A 244 10.44 -13.74 14.23
CA THR A 244 11.08 -12.73 15.07
C THR A 244 11.05 -11.38 14.37
N GLY A 245 10.92 -10.28 15.12
CA GLY A 245 10.88 -8.92 14.56
C GLY A 245 12.13 -8.51 13.76
N ASN A 246 13.20 -9.32 13.76
CA ASN A 246 14.48 -9.08 13.10
C ASN A 246 14.69 -9.93 11.83
N THR A 247 13.73 -10.76 11.44
CA THR A 247 13.85 -11.59 10.23
C THR A 247 13.95 -10.66 9.02
N ARG A 248 15.07 -10.71 8.28
CA ARG A 248 15.42 -9.79 7.18
C ARG A 248 14.24 -9.54 6.23
N GLU A 249 14.12 -8.29 5.77
CA GLU A 249 13.16 -7.73 4.79
C GLU A 249 12.84 -8.64 3.59
N SER A 250 13.80 -9.48 3.21
CA SER A 250 13.71 -10.43 2.11
C SER A 250 12.83 -11.64 2.47
N GLY A 251 11.51 -11.51 2.26
CA GLY A 251 10.58 -12.65 2.33
C GLY A 251 9.25 -12.39 3.02
N ALA A 252 8.98 -11.16 3.52
CA ALA A 252 7.71 -10.84 4.17
C ALA A 252 6.48 -11.04 3.26
N SER A 253 6.66 -10.93 1.94
CA SER A 253 5.64 -11.18 0.91
C SER A 253 5.51 -12.66 0.51
N LEU A 254 6.44 -13.53 0.96
CA LEU A 254 6.40 -14.96 0.66
C LEU A 254 5.46 -15.66 1.62
N GLY A 255 4.32 -16.09 1.09
CA GLY A 255 3.28 -16.77 1.82
C GLY A 255 1.97 -16.76 1.06
N HIS A 256 0.91 -17.19 1.74
CA HIS A 256 -0.43 -17.20 1.21
C HIS A 256 -1.46 -16.90 2.29
N TRP A 257 -2.57 -16.34 1.88
CA TRP A 257 -3.81 -16.38 2.62
C TRP A 257 -4.45 -17.75 2.46
N SER A 258 -5.00 -18.28 3.54
CA SER A 258 -5.92 -19.40 3.55
C SER A 258 -7.07 -19.04 4.50
N GLY A 259 -8.30 -19.02 4.00
CA GLY A 259 -9.41 -18.41 4.74
C GLY A 259 -9.19 -16.92 5.02
N LYS A 260 -9.04 -16.61 6.32
CA LYS A 260 -8.79 -15.26 6.87
C LYS A 260 -7.41 -15.13 7.55
N VAL A 261 -6.55 -16.13 7.39
CA VAL A 261 -5.25 -16.19 8.07
C VAL A 261 -4.14 -16.14 7.03
N TRP A 262 -3.16 -15.27 7.27
CA TRP A 262 -1.93 -15.23 6.50
C TRP A 262 -0.97 -16.29 7.03
N LYS A 263 -0.46 -17.13 6.13
CA LYS A 263 0.57 -18.12 6.40
C LYS A 263 1.84 -17.70 5.66
N SER A 264 2.88 -17.35 6.40
CA SER A 264 4.19 -17.06 5.82
C SER A 264 4.90 -18.35 5.42
N ALA A 265 5.67 -18.30 4.34
CA ALA A 265 6.55 -19.38 3.92
C ALA A 265 7.91 -19.37 4.64
N VAL A 266 8.21 -18.32 5.41
CA VAL A 266 9.54 -18.08 6.01
C VAL A 266 9.55 -18.37 7.51
N CYS A 267 8.44 -18.09 8.20
CA CYS A 267 8.35 -18.26 9.65
C CYS A 267 6.90 -18.51 10.08
N ASN A 268 6.70 -19.05 11.28
CA ASN A 268 5.38 -19.26 11.85
C ASN A 268 4.85 -17.95 12.46
N VAL A 269 3.85 -17.35 11.82
CA VAL A 269 3.22 -16.09 12.25
C VAL A 269 2.25 -16.38 13.38
N ARG A 270 2.41 -15.74 14.54
CA ARG A 270 1.42 -15.88 15.62
C ARG A 270 0.11 -15.19 15.23
N VAL A 271 -0.97 -15.96 15.31
CA VAL A 271 -2.35 -15.50 15.12
C VAL A 271 -2.90 -15.05 16.46
N PHE A 272 -3.33 -13.78 16.55
CA PHE A 272 -3.86 -13.22 17.80
C PHE A 272 -5.36 -13.45 17.91
N THR A 273 -5.80 -13.96 19.05
CA THR A 273 -7.23 -13.96 19.43
C THR A 273 -7.66 -12.56 19.89
N LYS A 274 -8.98 -12.34 20.03
CA LYS A 274 -9.48 -11.07 20.59
C LYS A 274 -8.91 -10.81 21.99
N GLU A 275 -8.79 -11.85 22.80
CA GLU A 275 -8.26 -11.73 24.16
C GLU A 275 -6.77 -11.43 24.16
N ASP A 276 -5.99 -12.07 23.29
CA ASP A 276 -4.57 -11.72 23.11
C ASP A 276 -4.40 -10.24 22.73
N ILE A 277 -5.25 -9.73 21.84
CA ILE A 277 -5.22 -8.32 21.40
C ILE A 277 -5.55 -7.41 22.59
N ARG A 278 -6.61 -7.71 23.35
CA ARG A 278 -7.00 -6.91 24.53
C ARG A 278 -5.90 -6.88 25.58
N GLN A 279 -5.32 -8.03 25.92
CA GLN A 279 -4.24 -8.13 26.90
C GLN A 279 -2.97 -7.44 26.41
N CYS A 280 -2.61 -7.62 25.13
CA CYS A 280 -1.44 -6.95 24.56
C CYS A 280 -1.63 -5.42 24.53
N LEU A 281 -2.84 -4.91 24.27
CA LEU A 281 -3.10 -3.48 24.19
C LEU A 281 -3.52 -2.83 25.52
N ALA A 282 -3.71 -3.62 26.57
CA ALA A 282 -4.07 -3.11 27.88
C ALA A 282 -3.03 -2.10 28.39
N ASN A 283 -3.53 -0.95 28.87
CA ASN A 283 -2.71 0.15 29.39
C ASN A 283 -1.66 0.67 28.38
N LYS A 284 -1.97 0.61 27.08
CA LYS A 284 -1.14 1.18 26.01
C LYS A 284 -1.89 2.25 25.23
N THR A 285 -1.16 3.29 24.84
CA THR A 285 -1.63 4.28 23.88
C THR A 285 -1.26 3.81 22.47
N VAL A 286 -2.25 3.73 21.58
CA VAL A 286 -2.06 3.33 20.18
C VAL A 286 -2.21 4.55 19.28
N TYR A 287 -1.21 4.79 18.44
CA TYR A 287 -1.26 5.86 17.44
C TYR A 287 -1.52 5.27 16.07
N MET A 288 -2.58 5.76 15.43
CA MET A 288 -2.97 5.35 14.09
C MET A 288 -2.91 6.55 13.15
N GLN A 289 -2.08 6.45 12.12
CA GLN A 289 -1.99 7.46 11.09
C GLN A 289 -2.10 6.81 9.71
N GLY A 290 -3.01 7.32 8.89
CA GLY A 290 -3.06 6.92 7.50
C GLY A 290 -4.31 7.39 6.78
N ASP A 291 -4.60 6.69 5.69
CA ASP A 291 -5.75 6.99 4.86
C ASP A 291 -7.05 6.39 5.42
N SER A 292 -8.10 6.39 4.59
CA SER A 292 -9.38 5.78 4.94
C SER A 292 -9.30 4.29 5.31
N THR A 293 -8.21 3.59 4.96
CA THR A 293 -7.95 2.21 5.39
C THR A 293 -7.59 2.18 6.87
N ILE A 294 -6.74 3.09 7.34
CA ILE A 294 -6.37 3.17 8.75
C ILE A 294 -7.57 3.59 9.60
N ARG A 295 -8.45 4.47 9.09
CA ARG A 295 -9.72 4.76 9.78
C ARG A 295 -10.56 3.50 10.01
N GLN A 296 -10.74 2.67 8.98
CA GLN A 296 -11.47 1.39 9.11
C GLN A 296 -10.81 0.44 10.13
N TRP A 297 -9.47 0.42 10.20
CA TRP A 297 -8.75 -0.34 11.22
C TRP A 297 -9.01 0.20 12.63
N CYS A 298 -9.02 1.52 12.81
CA CYS A 298 -9.32 2.15 14.08
C CYS A 298 -10.74 1.78 14.56
N GLU A 299 -11.73 1.95 13.68
CA GLU A 299 -13.13 1.57 13.95
C GLU A 299 -13.26 0.07 14.30
N ARG A 300 -12.50 -0.79 13.62
CA ARG A 300 -12.48 -2.21 13.92
C ARG A 300 -11.85 -2.50 15.28
N LEU A 301 -10.76 -1.82 15.64
CA LEU A 301 -10.04 -2.03 16.88
C LEU A 301 -10.86 -1.57 18.09
N GLN A 302 -11.58 -0.45 17.97
CA GLN A 302 -12.53 0.04 18.98
C GLN A 302 -13.62 -0.97 19.31
N LYS A 303 -14.04 -1.80 18.35
CA LYS A 303 -15.00 -2.90 18.57
C LYS A 303 -14.40 -4.11 19.29
N VAL A 304 -13.06 -4.21 19.38
CA VAL A 304 -12.35 -5.36 19.97
C VAL A 304 -11.79 -5.01 21.35
N VAL A 305 -11.31 -3.78 21.53
CA VAL A 305 -10.71 -3.27 22.76
C VAL A 305 -11.46 -2.01 23.20
N PRO A 306 -11.82 -1.85 24.49
CA PRO A 306 -12.44 -0.64 25.00
C PRO A 306 -11.38 0.46 25.03
N LEU A 307 -11.22 1.12 23.89
CA LEU A 307 -10.33 2.27 23.76
C LEU A 307 -11.07 3.51 24.27
N HIS A 308 -10.44 4.26 25.17
CA HIS A 308 -10.91 5.59 25.52
C HIS A 308 -10.43 6.55 24.43
N ASN A 309 -11.36 7.16 23.70
CA ASN A 309 -11.03 8.13 22.66
C ASN A 309 -10.79 9.49 23.30
N ASP A 310 -9.73 10.17 22.89
CA ASP A 310 -9.67 11.63 23.03
C ASP A 310 -10.40 12.23 21.82
N ASP A 311 -11.70 12.51 22.01
CA ASP A 311 -12.61 13.07 21.01
C ASP A 311 -12.16 14.43 20.44
N ARG A 312 -11.10 15.02 20.99
CA ARG A 312 -10.47 16.23 20.42
C ARG A 312 -9.68 15.96 19.13
N THR A 313 -9.45 14.70 18.76
CA THR A 313 -8.47 14.34 17.70
C THR A 313 -8.98 13.43 16.57
N MET A 314 -10.21 12.90 16.62
CA MET A 314 -10.78 12.06 15.55
C MET A 314 -12.03 12.67 14.93
N ASP A 315 -12.06 12.74 13.60
CA ASP A 315 -13.24 13.06 12.80
C ASP A 315 -13.89 11.76 12.30
N SER A 316 -15.21 11.63 12.47
CA SER A 316 -16.01 10.56 11.86
C SER A 316 -16.15 10.72 10.34
N ASP A 317 -15.91 11.94 9.81
CA ASP A 317 -16.15 12.29 8.40
C ASP A 317 -14.88 12.70 7.62
N GLY A 318 -13.68 12.51 8.18
CA GLY A 318 -12.44 13.06 7.61
C GLY A 318 -11.17 12.24 7.90
N LEU A 319 -10.17 12.37 7.02
CA LEU A 319 -8.85 11.75 7.17
C LEU A 319 -8.16 12.25 8.46
N PRO A 320 -7.82 11.37 9.42
CA PRO A 320 -7.21 11.78 10.69
C PRO A 320 -5.74 12.19 10.48
N ILE A 321 -5.38 13.38 10.97
CA ILE A 321 -4.00 13.90 10.97
C ILE A 321 -3.65 14.27 12.43
N PHE A 322 -2.99 13.33 13.15
CA PHE A 322 -2.15 13.43 14.38
C PHE A 322 -2.70 14.15 15.65
N SER A 323 -2.26 13.92 16.91
CA SER A 323 -1.56 12.89 17.75
C SER A 323 -1.59 13.38 19.23
N LEU A 324 -1.30 12.57 20.28
CA LEU A 324 -0.69 13.08 21.55
C LEU A 324 -0.04 12.04 22.55
N ARG A 325 1.23 12.33 22.92
CA ARG A 325 2.12 12.03 24.10
C ARG A 325 2.47 10.61 24.62
N LEU A 326 3.78 10.36 24.71
CA LEU A 326 4.47 9.07 24.85
C LEU A 326 4.86 8.65 26.28
N THR A 327 4.49 7.41 26.63
CA THR A 327 5.38 6.45 27.32
C THR A 327 4.99 5.02 26.88
N ARG A 328 5.90 4.35 26.13
CA ARG A 328 5.82 3.00 25.51
C ARG A 328 4.87 2.87 24.29
N THR A 329 5.41 3.06 23.09
CA THR A 329 4.72 3.23 21.79
C THR A 329 4.30 1.94 21.09
N LEU A 330 3.15 1.97 20.40
CA LEU A 330 2.80 1.17 19.22
C LEU A 330 2.33 2.10 18.10
N LEU A 331 3.10 2.19 17.03
CA LEU A 331 2.81 3.03 15.84
C LEU A 331 2.33 2.13 14.70
N VAL A 332 1.26 2.54 14.02
CA VAL A 332 0.72 1.85 12.84
C VAL A 332 0.73 2.84 11.68
N ASN A 333 1.65 2.65 10.73
CA ASN A 333 1.77 3.46 9.53
C ASN A 333 1.31 2.69 8.29
N ASN A 334 0.51 3.35 7.44
CA ASN A 334 0.20 2.87 6.10
C ASN A 334 0.98 3.69 5.07
N THR A 335 2.29 3.50 5.01
CA THR A 335 3.10 4.05 3.91
C THR A 335 2.98 3.14 2.69
N PHE A 336 2.63 3.72 1.53
CA PHE A 336 2.73 3.11 0.18
C PHE A 336 4.20 2.92 -0.24
N SER A 337 4.96 2.25 0.62
CA SER A 337 6.30 1.71 0.40
C SER A 337 6.21 0.26 0.88
N ASN A 338 6.55 -0.69 0.00
CA ASN A 338 6.52 -2.14 0.23
C ASN A 338 7.54 -2.59 1.30
N LYS A 339 7.52 -1.99 2.48
CA LYS A 339 8.42 -2.34 3.59
C LYS A 339 7.62 -2.40 4.87
N GLN A 340 7.33 -3.63 5.29
CA GLN A 340 6.41 -3.92 6.37
C GLN A 340 6.86 -5.20 7.09
N HIS A 341 7.13 -5.10 8.40
CA HIS A 341 7.48 -6.20 9.30
C HIS A 341 6.44 -6.35 10.44
N VAL A 342 6.18 -7.58 10.90
CA VAL A 342 5.45 -7.92 12.15
C VAL A 342 6.34 -8.84 13.01
N GLN A 343 6.60 -8.48 14.27
CA GLN A 343 5.92 -9.03 15.47
C GLN A 343 6.70 -8.70 16.76
N ARG A 344 6.09 -7.87 17.61
CA ARG A 344 6.37 -7.75 19.06
C ARG A 344 5.22 -7.00 19.75
N CYS A 345 4.72 -7.52 20.86
CA CYS A 345 4.23 -6.67 21.96
C CYS A 345 5.44 -6.49 22.89
N PRO A 346 6.39 -5.60 22.56
CA PRO A 346 6.16 -4.15 22.53
C PRO A 346 6.70 -3.45 21.25
N GLY A 347 5.97 -2.47 20.70
CA GLY A 347 6.56 -1.46 19.82
C GLY A 347 5.82 -1.10 18.53
N TYR A 348 5.37 -2.05 17.71
CA TYR A 348 4.74 -1.78 16.41
C TYR A 348 3.76 -2.90 16.00
N PHE A 349 2.56 -2.54 15.50
CA PHE A 349 1.63 -3.47 14.88
C PHE A 349 1.67 -3.28 13.37
N LEU A 350 1.63 -4.39 12.64
CA LEU A 350 1.45 -4.36 11.20
C LEU A 350 0.18 -5.14 10.85
N PHE A 351 -0.67 -4.50 10.05
CA PHE A 351 -1.93 -5.04 9.59
C PHE A 351 -1.79 -5.54 8.16
N LEU A 352 -1.83 -6.87 7.99
CA LEU A 352 -1.91 -7.48 6.67
C LEU A 352 -3.36 -7.38 6.17
N THR A 353 -3.57 -6.69 5.05
CA THR A 353 -4.88 -6.61 4.39
C THR A 353 -4.98 -7.69 3.32
N LYS A 354 -6.13 -8.36 3.24
CA LYS A 354 -6.45 -9.25 2.12
C LYS A 354 -6.61 -8.38 0.86
N PRO A 355 -6.01 -8.73 -0.28
CA PRO A 355 -6.27 -8.02 -1.53
C PRO A 355 -7.78 -8.08 -1.82
N LYS A 356 -8.38 -6.94 -2.17
CA LYS A 356 -9.80 -6.86 -2.54
C LYS A 356 -10.07 -7.85 -3.69
N ASN A 357 -11.11 -8.66 -3.51
CA ASN A 357 -11.56 -9.66 -4.48
C ASN A 357 -11.96 -8.99 -5.79
#